data_AF-A0A318NPM9-F1
#
_entry.id   AF-A0A318NPM9-F1
#
_cell.length_a   1.000
_cell.length_b   1.000
_cell.length_c   1.000
_cell.angle_alpha   90.00
_cell.angle_beta   90.00
_cell.angle_gamma   90.00
#
_symmetry.space_group_name_H-M   'P 1'
#
loop_
_entity.id
_entity.type
_entity.pdbx_description
1 polymer ?
#
loop_
_entity_poly.entity_id
_entity_poly.type
_entity_poly.pdbx_seq_one_letter_code
_entity_poly.pdbx_strand_id
1 'polypeptide(L)'
;MLHDPYVVTVILRNTGRHAIASEHFDQGRPIRIDLGVSVEALLHPPDGAASSGVAVDGQAILFGPELIRHKQETLIQILTSDAPKPSKDAVIEHLVDTEVRVEEDGYAERERSRGALLGALTSIAGLVFAAYTLVRELIEVAF
;
A
#
# COMPACT_ATOMS: atom_id res chain seq x y z
N MET A 1 4.98 13.68 22.77
CA MET A 1 6.01 14.03 21.77
C MET A 1 6.32 12.74 21.02
N LEU A 2 6.28 12.78 19.69
CA LEU A 2 6.57 11.64 18.82
C LEU A 2 8.08 11.53 18.69
N HIS A 3 8.70 10.56 19.37
CA HIS A 3 10.15 10.53 19.55
C HIS A 3 10.91 9.81 18.43
N ASP A 4 10.26 8.85 17.75
CA ASP A 4 10.82 8.13 16.60
C ASP A 4 9.68 7.42 15.85
N PRO A 5 8.96 8.08 14.93
CA PRO A 5 7.79 7.49 14.31
C PRO A 5 8.15 6.43 13.27
N TYR A 6 7.43 5.31 13.31
CA TYR A 6 7.59 4.22 12.35
C TYR A 6 6.43 4.21 11.36
N VAL A 7 6.75 4.10 10.07
CA VAL A 7 5.76 3.84 9.01
C VAL A 7 5.61 2.34 8.83
N VAL A 8 4.41 1.82 9.05
CA VAL A 8 4.08 0.41 8.86
C VAL A 8 3.14 0.30 7.68
N THR A 9 3.38 -0.68 6.81
CA THR A 9 2.46 -1.01 5.72
C THR A 9 1.78 -2.32 6.04
N VAL A 10 0.47 -2.30 6.25
CA VAL A 10 -0.35 -3.50 6.37
C VAL A 10 -0.94 -3.81 4.99
N ILE A 11 -0.73 -5.05 4.53
CA ILE A 11 -1.22 -5.51 3.23
C ILE A 11 -2.36 -6.49 3.49
N LEU A 12 -3.58 -6.10 3.12
CA LEU A 12 -4.74 -7.00 3.13
C LEU A 12 -4.98 -7.53 1.71
N ARG A 13 -4.95 -8.85 1.55
CA ARG A 13 -5.11 -9.49 0.23
C ARG A 13 -6.15 -10.59 0.26
N ASN A 14 -7.13 -10.53 -0.64
CA ASN A 14 -8.03 -11.65 -0.88
C ASN A 14 -7.40 -12.64 -1.88
N THR A 15 -6.87 -13.74 -1.34
CA THR A 15 -6.25 -14.84 -2.09
C THR A 15 -7.23 -15.98 -2.41
N GLY A 16 -8.46 -15.92 -1.91
CA GLY A 16 -9.51 -16.90 -2.17
C GLY A 16 -10.01 -16.84 -3.61
N ARG A 17 -10.94 -17.73 -3.97
CA ARG A 17 -11.53 -17.78 -5.33
C ARG A 17 -12.72 -16.84 -5.52
N HIS A 18 -13.24 -16.30 -4.43
CA HIS A 18 -14.48 -15.52 -4.40
C HIS A 18 -14.24 -14.18 -3.70
N ALA A 19 -15.11 -13.21 -3.99
CA ALA A 19 -15.14 -11.98 -3.21
C ALA A 19 -15.67 -12.28 -1.79
N ILE A 20 -15.22 -11.51 -0.81
CA ILE A 20 -15.74 -11.53 0.55
C ILE A 20 -16.75 -10.39 0.63
N ALA A 21 -18.04 -10.73 0.64
CA ALA A 21 -19.09 -9.74 0.78
C ALA A 21 -19.13 -9.19 2.22
N SER A 22 -19.69 -7.99 2.42
CA SER A 22 -19.89 -7.43 3.76
C SER A 22 -20.70 -8.35 4.68
N GLU A 23 -21.56 -9.20 4.12
CA GLU A 23 -22.37 -10.19 4.84
C GLU A 23 -21.55 -11.36 5.41
N HIS A 24 -20.33 -11.58 4.91
CA HIS A 24 -19.43 -12.61 5.45
C HIS A 24 -18.72 -12.15 6.73
N PHE A 25 -18.85 -10.87 7.11
CA PHE A 25 -18.39 -10.39 8.41
C PHE A 25 -19.45 -10.76 9.45
N ASP A 26 -19.11 -11.66 10.36
CA ASP A 26 -20.01 -12.15 11.39
C ASP A 26 -20.49 -11.00 12.27
N GLN A 27 -21.80 -10.74 12.20
CA GLN A 27 -22.48 -9.61 12.83
C GLN A 27 -21.92 -8.24 12.43
N GLY A 28 -21.32 -8.12 11.24
CA GLY A 28 -20.73 -6.88 10.75
C GLY A 28 -19.48 -6.45 11.54
N ARG A 29 -18.82 -7.37 12.23
CA ARG A 29 -17.62 -7.06 13.02
C ARG A 29 -16.39 -6.91 12.12
N PRO A 30 -15.62 -5.82 12.24
CA PRO A 30 -14.43 -5.62 11.42
C PRO A 30 -13.33 -6.63 11.76
N ILE A 31 -12.39 -6.81 10.83
CA ILE A 31 -11.11 -7.45 11.13
C ILE A 31 -10.31 -6.45 11.97
N ARG A 32 -9.83 -6.87 13.13
CA ARG A 32 -8.98 -6.06 14.00
C ARG A 32 -7.54 -6.55 13.92
N ILE A 33 -6.60 -5.62 13.70
CA ILE A 33 -5.17 -5.90 13.64
C ILE A 33 -4.49 -5.05 14.71
N ASP A 34 -4.02 -5.70 15.77
CA ASP A 34 -3.32 -5.07 16.89
C ASP A 34 -1.82 -5.02 16.65
N LEU A 35 -1.24 -3.82 16.71
CA LEU A 35 0.16 -3.59 16.39
C LEU A 35 1.06 -3.60 17.64
N GLY A 36 0.45 -3.65 18.83
CA GLY A 36 1.13 -3.57 20.12
C GLY A 36 1.75 -2.20 20.45
N VAL A 37 1.53 -1.20 19.59
CA VAL A 37 2.04 0.18 19.71
C VAL A 37 0.95 1.15 19.28
N SER A 38 1.01 2.39 19.77
CA SER A 38 0.00 3.40 19.44
C SER A 38 0.03 3.76 17.96
N VAL A 39 -1.15 3.78 17.35
CA VAL A 39 -1.36 4.29 15.98
C VAL A 39 -1.63 5.78 16.07
N GLU A 40 -0.71 6.55 15.51
CA GLU A 40 -0.75 8.01 15.54
C GLU A 40 -1.54 8.58 14.37
N ALA A 41 -1.46 7.95 13.20
CA ALA A 41 -2.19 8.39 12.00
C ALA A 41 -2.33 7.28 10.95
N LEU A 42 -3.44 7.32 10.20
CA LEU A 42 -3.54 6.68 8.89
C LEU A 42 -2.89 7.58 7.85
N LEU A 43 -1.96 7.03 7.08
CA LEU A 43 -1.35 7.69 5.95
C LEU A 43 -2.13 7.31 4.69
N HIS A 44 -2.67 8.30 3.99
CA HIS A 44 -3.37 8.07 2.74
C HIS A 44 -2.35 7.85 1.61
N PRO A 45 -2.53 6.86 0.73
CA PRO A 45 -1.74 6.78 -0.48
C PRO A 45 -2.00 8.03 -1.36
N PRO A 46 -0.99 8.50 -2.11
CA PRO A 46 -1.06 9.72 -2.91
C PRO A 46 -2.16 9.72 -3.98
N ASP A 47 -2.68 8.54 -4.35
CA ASP A 47 -3.71 8.37 -5.39
C ASP A 47 -5.16 8.47 -4.85
N GLY A 48 -5.36 8.93 -3.62
CA GLY A 48 -6.63 9.50 -3.16
C GLY A 48 -7.78 8.53 -2.89
N ALA A 49 -7.59 7.22 -3.04
CA ALA A 49 -8.56 6.25 -2.55
C ALA A 49 -8.38 6.07 -1.04
N ALA A 50 -9.04 6.91 -0.24
CA ALA A 50 -9.24 6.60 1.17
C ALA A 50 -9.89 5.22 1.26
N SER A 51 -9.21 4.26 1.90
CA SER A 51 -9.76 2.93 2.18
C SER A 51 -10.96 3.13 3.09
N SER A 52 -12.16 3.20 2.51
CA SER A 52 -13.37 3.65 3.21
C SER A 52 -13.79 2.71 4.34
N GLY A 53 -13.21 1.53 4.43
CA GLY A 53 -13.38 0.60 5.54
C GLY A 53 -12.24 0.55 6.56
N VAL A 54 -11.30 1.51 6.61
CA VAL A 54 -10.22 1.50 7.62
C VAL A 54 -10.43 2.53 8.71
N ALA A 55 -10.40 2.10 9.96
CA ALA A 55 -10.44 2.96 11.15
C ALA A 55 -9.29 2.65 12.11
N VAL A 56 -8.95 3.62 12.96
CA VAL A 56 -7.95 3.47 14.04
C VAL A 56 -8.65 3.34 15.38
N ASP A 57 -8.21 2.38 16.18
CA ASP A 57 -8.65 2.16 17.56
C ASP A 57 -7.44 1.96 18.47
N GLY A 58 -6.85 3.08 18.92
CA GLY A 58 -5.71 3.11 19.82
C GLY A 58 -4.46 2.45 19.22
N GLN A 59 -4.25 1.18 19.55
CA GLN A 59 -3.11 0.37 19.08
C GLN A 59 -3.45 -0.55 17.90
N ALA A 60 -4.71 -0.50 17.44
CA ALA A 60 -5.19 -1.36 16.38
C ALA A 60 -5.74 -0.57 15.19
N ILE A 61 -5.73 -1.24 14.05
CA ILE A 61 -6.54 -0.85 12.90
C ILE A 61 -7.71 -1.80 12.74
N LEU A 62 -8.84 -1.25 12.31
CA LEU A 62 -10.07 -1.96 12.03
C LEU A 62 -10.32 -1.91 10.52
N PHE A 63 -10.58 -3.05 9.90
CA PHE A 63 -10.90 -3.15 8.47
C PHE A 63 -12.31 -3.73 8.25
N GLY A 64 -13.12 -3.05 7.46
CA GLY A 64 -14.48 -3.45 7.10
C GLY A 64 -15.52 -3.11 8.17
N PRO A 65 -16.73 -3.70 8.09
CA PRO A 65 -17.19 -4.63 7.06
C PRO A 65 -17.41 -3.94 5.69
N GLU A 66 -16.74 -4.44 4.64
CA GLU A 66 -16.90 -3.97 3.26
C GLU A 66 -16.67 -5.09 2.25
N LEU A 67 -17.05 -4.86 0.98
CA LEU A 67 -16.80 -5.82 -0.10
C LEU A 67 -15.31 -5.88 -0.43
N ILE A 68 -14.66 -7.01 -0.11
CA ILE A 68 -13.30 -7.30 -0.56
C ILE A 68 -13.38 -8.11 -1.85
N ARG A 69 -13.08 -7.48 -2.99
CA ARG A 69 -13.15 -8.13 -4.30
C ARG A 69 -12.14 -9.27 -4.40
N HIS A 70 -12.45 -10.23 -5.27
CA HIS A 70 -11.50 -11.28 -5.63
C HIS A 70 -10.20 -10.66 -6.15
N LYS A 71 -9.05 -11.13 -5.65
CA LYS A 71 -7.69 -10.61 -5.95
C LYS A 71 -7.46 -9.14 -5.58
N GLN A 72 -8.33 -8.55 -4.77
CA GLN A 72 -8.10 -7.22 -4.23
C GLN A 72 -6.93 -7.26 -3.27
N GLU A 73 -6.06 -6.25 -3.41
CA GLU A 73 -4.99 -5.94 -2.48
C GLU A 73 -5.22 -4.52 -1.99
N THR A 74 -5.23 -4.34 -0.67
CA THR A 74 -5.40 -3.06 -0.01
C THR A 74 -4.17 -2.79 0.84
N LEU A 75 -3.48 -1.69 0.53
CA LEU A 75 -2.31 -1.21 1.24
C LEU A 75 -2.75 -0.14 2.24
N ILE A 76 -2.46 -0.38 3.51
CA ILE A 76 -2.77 0.53 4.61
C ILE A 76 -1.45 0.99 5.20
N GLN A 77 -1.11 2.26 4.98
CA GLN A 77 0.06 2.87 5.59
C GLN A 77 -0.35 3.58 6.87
N ILE A 78 0.40 3.36 7.93
CA ILE A 78 0.12 3.93 9.26
C ILE A 78 1.39 4.46 9.88
N LEU A 79 1.22 5.52 10.66
CA LEU A 79 2.25 6.08 11.52
C LEU A 79 2.05 5.53 12.93
N THR A 80 3.12 5.00 13.52
CA THR A 80 3.12 4.42 14.87
C THR A 80 4.15 5.11 15.76
N SER A 81 3.91 5.11 17.07
CA SER A 81 4.77 5.78 18.06
C SER A 81 6.15 5.15 18.21
N ASP A 82 6.24 3.84 17.98
CA ASP A 82 7.41 2.98 18.17
C ASP A 82 7.39 1.84 17.15
N ALA A 83 8.49 1.07 17.08
CA ALA A 83 8.56 -0.11 16.22
C ALA A 83 7.45 -1.12 16.59
N PRO A 84 6.56 -1.49 15.65
CA PRO A 84 5.46 -2.41 15.91
C PRO A 84 5.99 -3.80 16.27
N LYS A 85 5.29 -4.47 17.19
CA LYS A 85 5.59 -5.84 17.61
C LYS A 85 4.29 -6.66 17.62
N PRO A 86 3.70 -6.92 16.43
CA PRO A 86 2.49 -7.73 16.35
C PRO A 86 2.76 -9.09 16.98
N SER A 87 1.85 -9.55 17.83
CA SER A 87 1.90 -10.92 18.36
C SER A 87 1.34 -11.90 17.32
N LYS A 88 1.54 -13.21 17.54
CA LYS A 88 0.93 -14.24 16.69
C LYS A 88 -0.61 -14.16 16.66
N ASP A 89 -1.20 -13.60 17.71
CA ASP A 89 -2.64 -13.41 17.88
C ASP A 89 -3.04 -11.93 17.61
N ALA A 90 -2.20 -11.17 16.90
CA ALA A 90 -2.46 -9.77 16.55
C ALA A 90 -3.70 -9.57 15.69
N VAL A 91 -4.10 -10.59 14.92
CA VAL A 91 -5.26 -10.51 14.04
C VAL A 91 -6.44 -11.20 14.70
N ILE A 92 -7.46 -10.41 15.02
CA ILE A 92 -8.75 -10.88 15.49
C ILE A 92 -9.72 -10.74 14.33
N GLU A 93 -10.20 -11.87 13.84
CA GLU A 93 -11.10 -11.95 12.71
C GLU A 93 -12.43 -12.60 13.10
N HIS A 94 -13.48 -12.19 12.40
CA HIS A 94 -14.84 -12.68 12.60
C HIS A 94 -15.48 -12.92 11.23
N LEU A 95 -14.82 -13.65 10.35
CA LEU A 95 -15.33 -13.98 9.02
C LEU A 95 -15.97 -15.36 9.00
N VAL A 96 -17.05 -15.48 8.25
CA VAL A 96 -17.72 -16.76 7.98
C VAL A 96 -17.18 -17.35 6.69
N ASP A 97 -16.95 -18.67 6.68
CA ASP A 97 -16.48 -19.45 5.53
C ASP A 97 -15.19 -18.90 4.86
N THR A 98 -14.39 -18.17 5.63
CA THR A 98 -13.14 -17.55 5.17
C THR A 98 -12.05 -17.81 6.20
N GLU A 99 -10.87 -18.22 5.73
CA GLU A 99 -9.69 -18.40 6.58
C GLU A 99 -8.77 -17.19 6.44
N VAL A 100 -8.38 -16.59 7.56
CA VAL A 100 -7.40 -15.49 7.56
C VAL A 100 -6.01 -16.06 7.85
N ARG A 101 -5.03 -15.66 7.04
CA ARG A 101 -3.63 -16.02 7.21
C ARG A 101 -2.79 -14.77 7.45
N VAL A 102 -1.93 -14.83 8.45
CA VAL A 102 -0.99 -13.77 8.80
C VAL A 102 0.38 -14.16 8.25
N GLU A 103 0.89 -13.35 7.34
CA GLU A 103 2.25 -13.49 6.80
C GLU A 103 3.09 -12.34 7.36
N GLU A 104 4.09 -12.66 8.18
CA GLU A 104 5.10 -11.68 8.62
C GLU A 104 6.14 -11.52 7.52
N ASP A 105 5.87 -10.63 6.58
CA ASP A 105 6.91 -10.21 5.65
C ASP A 105 7.85 -9.24 6.39
N GLY A 106 9.03 -9.73 6.77
CA GLY A 106 10.13 -8.91 7.24
C GLY A 106 10.62 -7.98 6.12
N TYR A 107 9.93 -6.85 5.93
CA TYR A 107 10.31 -5.83 4.96
C TYR A 107 11.49 -5.00 5.51
N ALA A 108 12.68 -5.57 5.43
CA ALA A 108 13.88 -4.77 5.19
C ALA A 108 13.81 -4.29 3.73
N GLU A 109 13.38 -3.04 3.54
CA GLU A 109 13.66 -2.15 2.41
C GLU A 109 14.02 -2.86 1.08
N ARG A 110 13.01 -3.34 0.36
CA ARG A 110 13.13 -3.66 -1.07
C ARG A 110 12.18 -2.82 -1.89
N GLU A 111 12.40 -1.51 -1.81
CA GLU A 111 12.09 -0.58 -2.88
C GLU A 111 13.07 -0.83 -4.05
N ARG A 112 12.90 -1.93 -4.77
CA ARG A 112 13.47 -2.11 -6.11
C ARG A 112 12.36 -2.27 -7.13
N SER A 113 11.69 -1.15 -7.36
CA SER A 113 11.44 -0.61 -8.71
C SER A 113 11.30 -1.66 -9.83
N ARG A 114 10.18 -2.39 -9.85
CA ARG A 114 9.73 -3.15 -11.03
C ARG A 114 9.31 -2.24 -12.21
N GLY A 115 9.30 -0.92 -12.01
CA GLY A 115 8.98 0.09 -13.04
C GLY A 115 10.17 0.73 -13.75
N ALA A 116 11.42 0.48 -13.34
CA ALA A 116 12.57 1.21 -13.90
C ALA A 116 13.03 0.72 -15.31
N LEU A 117 12.55 -0.43 -15.79
CA LEU A 117 12.98 -0.99 -17.08
C LEU A 117 12.27 -0.39 -18.30
N LEU A 118 11.17 0.34 -18.13
CA LEU A 118 10.45 0.96 -19.27
C LEU A 118 10.75 2.46 -19.46
N GLY A 119 11.35 3.13 -18.47
CA GLY A 119 11.70 4.55 -18.56
C GLY A 119 13.05 4.84 -19.25
N ALA A 120 13.91 3.83 -19.43
CA ALA A 120 15.26 4.02 -19.96
C ALA A 120 15.34 4.07 -21.50
N LEU A 121 14.26 3.77 -22.23
CA LEU A 121 14.27 3.76 -23.70
C LEU A 121 13.75 5.07 -24.33
N THR A 122 13.09 5.94 -23.57
CA THR A 122 12.57 7.21 -24.10
C THR A 122 13.60 8.34 -24.10
N SER A 123 14.69 8.23 -23.33
CA SER A 123 15.73 9.26 -23.22
C SER A 123 16.66 9.34 -24.44
N ILE A 124 16.79 8.29 -25.26
CA ILE A 124 17.65 8.32 -26.45
C ILE A 124 16.99 9.06 -27.62
N ALA A 125 15.67 8.88 -27.83
CA ALA A 125 14.96 9.50 -28.95
C ALA A 125 14.91 11.05 -28.82
N GLY A 126 14.72 11.57 -27.60
CA GLY A 126 14.69 13.00 -27.35
C GLY A 126 16.04 13.69 -27.59
N LEU A 127 17.15 13.03 -27.26
CA LEU A 127 18.51 13.56 -27.45
C LEU A 127 18.87 13.65 -28.94
N VAL A 128 18.47 12.66 -29.75
CA VAL A 128 18.67 12.69 -31.21
C VAL A 128 17.85 13.81 -31.86
N PHE A 129 16.60 14.02 -31.42
CA PHE A 129 15.75 15.09 -31.95
C PHE A 129 16.32 16.48 -31.62
N ALA A 130 16.75 16.72 -30.38
CA ALA A 130 17.34 17.99 -29.97
C ALA A 130 18.67 18.29 -30.70
N ALA A 131 19.50 17.26 -30.93
CA ALA A 131 20.72 17.41 -31.72
C ALA A 131 20.40 17.75 -33.19
N TYR A 132 19.37 17.13 -33.78
CA TYR A 132 18.96 17.42 -35.15
C TYR A 132 18.43 18.85 -35.31
N THR A 133 17.64 19.36 -34.36
CA THR A 133 17.13 20.74 -34.42
C THR A 133 18.26 21.76 -34.30
N LEU A 134 19.24 21.53 -33.42
CA LEU A 134 20.39 22.43 -33.26
C LEU A 134 21.29 22.46 -34.50
N VAL A 135 21.59 21.31 -35.10
CA VAL A 135 22.37 21.24 -36.34
C VAL A 135 21.64 21.92 -37.50
N ARG A 136 20.32 21.74 -37.58
CA ARG A 136 19.51 22.40 -38.62
C ARG A 136 19.53 23.92 -38.48
N GLU A 137 19.38 24.46 -37.28
CA GLU A 137 19.46 25.91 -37.03
C GLU A 137 20.85 26.47 -37.39
N LEU A 138 21.91 25.74 -37.07
CA LEU A 138 23.28 26.19 -37.36
C LEU A 138 23.57 26.23 -38.87
N ILE A 139 22.93 25.35 -39.65
CA ILE A 139 23.04 25.32 -41.12
C ILE A 139 22.21 26.45 -41.75
N GLU A 140 20.98 26.70 -41.27
CA GLU A 140 20.14 27.79 -41.81
C GLU A 140 20.72 29.19 -41.52
N VAL A 141 21.53 29.36 -40.46
CA VAL A 141 22.22 30.63 -40.14
C VAL A 141 23.53 30.81 -40.93
N ALA A 142 24.11 29.72 -41.46
CA ALA A 142 25.41 29.73 -42.13
C ALA A 142 25.34 29.80 -43.67
N PHE A 143 24.14 29.85 -44.26
CA PHE A 143 23.91 29.97 -45.72
C PHE A 143 23.03 31.17 -46.06
#